data_AF-A0A6A9SR74-F1
#
_entry.id   AF-A0A6A9SR74-F1
#
_cell.length_a   1.000
_cell.length_b   1.000
_cell.length_c   1.000
_cell.angle_alpha   90.00
_cell.angle_beta   90.00
_cell.angle_gamma   90.00
#
_symmetry.space_group_name_H-M   'P 1'
#
loop_
_entity.id
_entity.type
_entity.pdbx_description
1 polymer ?
#
loop_
_entity_poly.entity_id
_entity_poly.type
_entity_poly.pdbx_seq_one_letter_code
_entity_poly.pdbx_strand_id
1 'polypeptide(L)' 'MSEDDADDGGFSEGAARSEGNPWVVQGLNAVLSTLFALGIVGGLEFIGAMAFTLVNVATAAVLIFTISYVATR' A
#
# COMPACT_ATOMS: atom_id res chain seq x y z
N MET A 1 36.62 32.97 2.17
CA MET A 1 35.40 32.83 1.36
C MET A 1 34.85 31.45 1.68
N SER A 2 33.63 31.41 2.17
CA SER A 2 32.89 30.24 2.65
C SER A 2 32.60 29.24 1.54
N GLU A 3 32.25 28.01 1.91
CA GLU A 3 31.23 27.13 1.30
C GLU A 3 31.47 25.72 1.90
N ASP A 4 31.33 25.62 3.22
CA ASP A 4 31.23 24.34 3.93
C ASP A 4 30.09 24.51 4.92
N ASP A 5 28.87 24.27 4.48
CA ASP A 5 27.76 23.86 5.34
C ASP A 5 26.63 23.35 4.45
N ALA A 6 26.45 22.03 4.53
CA ALA A 6 25.59 21.21 3.72
C ALA A 6 24.11 21.47 4.03
N ASP A 7 23.38 21.93 3.03
CA ASP A 7 21.91 21.95 2.98
C ASP A 7 21.35 20.56 2.61
N ASP A 8 21.72 19.52 3.38
CA ASP A 8 21.27 18.13 3.17
C ASP A 8 20.17 17.69 4.17
N GLY A 9 19.72 18.61 5.04
CA GLY A 9 18.88 18.30 6.20
C GLY A 9 17.40 18.70 6.13
N GLY A 10 16.93 19.47 5.15
CA GLY A 10 15.59 20.09 5.23
C GLY A 10 14.41 19.11 5.08
N PHE A 11 14.47 18.21 4.10
CA PHE A 11 13.36 17.30 3.77
C PHE A 11 13.36 16.00 4.58
N SER A 12 14.56 15.47 4.88
CA SER A 12 14.77 14.27 5.68
C SER A 12 14.37 14.50 7.15
N GLU A 13 14.72 15.65 7.73
CA GLU A 13 14.33 16.03 9.09
C GLU A 13 12.81 16.27 9.20
N GLY A 14 12.20 16.88 8.18
CA GLY A 14 10.76 17.08 8.09
C GLY A 14 9.96 15.78 7.96
N ALA A 15 10.48 14.81 7.19
CA ALA A 15 9.90 13.48 7.09
C ALA A 15 10.10 12.65 8.38
N ALA A 16 11.27 12.76 9.01
CA ALA A 16 11.58 12.08 10.28
C ALA A 16 10.76 12.61 11.46
N ARG A 17 10.32 13.89 11.42
CA ARG A 17 9.42 14.50 12.41
C ARG A 17 7.93 14.29 12.10
N SER A 18 7.59 13.75 10.93
CA SER A 18 6.20 13.58 10.52
C SER A 18 5.55 12.44 11.32
N GLU A 19 4.80 12.80 12.37
CA GLU A 19 3.86 11.89 13.02
C GLU A 19 2.74 11.56 12.01
N GLY A 20 2.99 10.53 11.20
CA GLY A 20 2.06 10.11 10.16
C GLY A 20 0.71 9.71 10.75
N ASN A 21 -0.38 10.26 10.20
CA ASN A 21 -1.73 9.87 10.62
C ASN A 21 -1.93 8.36 10.36
N PRO A 22 -2.20 7.54 11.39
CA PRO A 22 -2.33 6.09 11.24
C PRO A 22 -3.46 5.68 10.28
N TRP A 23 -4.48 6.54 10.11
CA TRP A 23 -5.58 6.28 9.18
C TRP A 23 -5.16 6.37 7.71
N VAL A 24 -4.15 7.18 7.37
CA VAL A 24 -3.67 7.32 5.99
C VAL A 24 -2.99 6.03 5.55
N VAL A 25 -2.16 5.44 6.42
CA VAL A 25 -1.48 4.17 6.14
C VAL A 25 -2.51 3.06 5.90
N GLN A 26 -3.55 2.99 6.74
CA GLN A 26 -4.62 2.00 6.58
C GLN A 26 -5.45 2.24 5.31
N GLY A 27 -5.79 3.49 5.00
CA GLY A 27 -6.49 3.84 3.77
C GLY A 27 -5.69 3.47 2.52
N LEU A 28 -4.39 3.78 2.52
CA LEU A 28 -3.50 3.43 1.42
C LEU A 28 -3.36 1.92 1.27
N ASN A 29 -3.24 1.18 2.37
CA ASN A 29 -3.19 -0.27 2.34
C ASN A 29 -4.48 -0.88 1.73
N ALA A 30 -5.65 -0.33 2.07
CA ALA A 30 -6.92 -0.80 1.49
C ALA A 30 -6.97 -0.56 -0.03
N VAL A 31 -6.51 0.60 -0.50
CA VAL A 31 -6.41 0.91 -1.93
C VAL A 31 -5.43 -0.05 -2.62
N LEU A 32 -4.22 -0.20 -2.08
CA LEU A 32 -3.20 -1.09 -2.63
C LEU A 32 -3.67 -2.55 -2.68
N SER A 33 -4.32 -3.02 -1.61
CA SER A 33 -4.89 -4.37 -1.54
C SER A 33 -5.96 -4.59 -2.62
N THR A 34 -6.78 -3.58 -2.89
CA THR A 34 -7.79 -3.64 -3.96
C THR A 34 -7.15 -3.69 -5.34
N LEU A 35 -6.15 -2.84 -5.60
CA LEU A 35 -5.41 -2.84 -6.87
C LEU A 35 -4.71 -4.19 -7.10
N PHE A 36 -4.12 -4.77 -6.06
CA PHE A 36 -3.49 -6.07 -6.14
C PHE A 36 -4.52 -7.18 -6.38
N ALA A 37 -5.67 -7.13 -5.72
CA ALA A 37 -6.77 -8.07 -5.94
C ALA A 37 -7.30 -8.03 -7.38
N LEU A 38 -7.42 -6.85 -8.00
CA LEU A 38 -7.77 -6.72 -9.42
C LEU A 38 -6.76 -7.46 -10.31
N GLY A 39 -5.46 -7.33 -10.01
CA GLY A 39 -4.40 -8.05 -10.72
C GLY A 39 -4.48 -9.58 -10.54
N ILE A 40 -4.66 -10.06 -9.31
CA ILE A 40 -4.79 -11.50 -9.03
C ILE A 40 -6.03 -12.06 -9.71
N VAL A 41 -7.21 -11.49 -9.46
CA VAL A 41 -8.47 -12.03 -9.97
C VAL A 41 -8.51 -11.91 -11.50
N GLY A 42 -7.98 -10.83 -12.07
CA GLY A 42 -7.83 -10.69 -13.53
C GLY A 42 -6.89 -11.74 -14.12
N GLY A 43 -5.76 -12.02 -13.46
CA GLY A 43 -4.85 -13.09 -13.86
C GLY A 43 -5.49 -14.48 -13.73
N LEU A 44 -6.27 -14.72 -12.67
CA LEU A 44 -6.99 -15.97 -12.47
C LEU A 44 -8.10 -16.18 -13.50
N GLU A 45 -8.81 -15.13 -13.89
CA GLU A 45 -9.78 -15.19 -14.97
C GLU A 45 -9.11 -15.47 -16.32
N PHE A 46 -7.96 -14.83 -16.59
CA PHE A 46 -7.21 -15.05 -17.83
C PHE A 46 -6.82 -16.51 -18.04
N ILE A 47 -6.49 -17.24 -16.97
CA ILE A 47 -6.19 -18.68 -17.02
C ILE A 47 -7.42 -19.58 -16.80
N GLY A 48 -8.62 -19.00 -16.64
CA GLY A 48 -9.87 -19.73 -16.42
C GLY A 48 -10.04 -20.37 -15.03
N ALA A 49 -9.25 -19.94 -14.04
CA ALA A 49 -9.27 -20.51 -12.69
C ALA A 49 -10.33 -19.88 -11.77
N MET A 50 -10.70 -18.61 -11.98
CA MET A 50 -11.68 -17.89 -11.17
C MET A 50 -12.38 -16.81 -12.00
N ALA A 51 -13.69 -16.65 -11.83
CA ALA A 51 -14.44 -15.59 -12.52
C ALA A 51 -14.10 -14.20 -11.94
N PHE A 52 -14.01 -13.18 -12.80
CA PHE A 52 -13.83 -11.81 -12.36
C PHE A 52 -15.16 -11.18 -11.95
N THR A 53 -15.40 -11.19 -10.64
CA THR A 53 -16.61 -10.60 -10.04
C THR A 53 -16.22 -9.62 -8.94
N LEU A 54 -17.09 -8.64 -8.68
CA LEU A 54 -16.88 -7.67 -7.59
C LEU A 54 -16.72 -8.36 -6.23
N VAL A 55 -17.45 -9.46 -6.00
CA VAL A 55 -17.37 -10.24 -4.76
C VAL A 55 -16.00 -10.93 -4.62
N ASN A 56 -15.47 -11.52 -5.69
CA ASN A 56 -14.16 -12.18 -5.66
C ASN A 56 -13.04 -11.16 -5.44
N VAL A 57 -13.10 -10.01 -6.12
CA VAL A 57 -12.12 -8.93 -5.94
C VAL A 57 -12.18 -8.38 -4.51
N ALA A 58 -13.37 -8.09 -3.98
CA ALA A 58 -13.53 -7.60 -2.62
C ALA A 58 -13.02 -8.61 -1.58
N THR A 59 -13.32 -9.90 -1.78
CA THR A 59 -12.85 -10.98 -0.88
C THR A 59 -11.32 -11.06 -0.89
N ALA A 60 -10.71 -11.10 -2.08
CA ALA A 60 -9.26 -11.12 -2.23
C ALA A 60 -8.61 -9.87 -1.60
N ALA A 61 -9.18 -8.68 -1.84
CA ALA A 61 -8.70 -7.43 -1.27
C ALA A 61 -8.72 -7.44 0.27
N VAL A 62 -9.81 -7.93 0.88
CA VAL A 62 -9.92 -8.06 2.35
C VAL A 62 -8.88 -9.05 2.89
N LEU A 63 -8.66 -10.18 2.21
CA LEU A 63 -7.64 -11.14 2.61
C LEU A 63 -6.23 -10.53 2.55
N ILE A 64 -5.88 -9.87 1.45
CA ILE A 64 -4.58 -9.20 1.28
C ILE A 64 -4.38 -8.12 2.34
N PHE A 65 -5.39 -7.26 2.54
CA PHE A 65 -5.36 -6.21 3.56
C PHE A 65 -5.11 -6.80 4.95
N THR A 66 -5.82 -7.88 5.29
CA THR A 66 -5.71 -8.54 6.58
C THR A 66 -4.33 -9.17 6.78
N ILE A 67 -3.80 -9.85 5.76
CA ILE A 67 -2.45 -10.44 5.80
C ILE A 67 -1.40 -9.33 5.98
N SER A 68 -1.52 -8.23 5.24
CA SER A 68 -0.63 -7.07 5.36
C SER A 68 -0.68 -6.46 6.76
N TYR A 69 -1.88 -6.31 7.34
CA TYR A 69 -2.04 -5.79 8.69
C TYR A 69 -1.40 -6.71 9.75
N VAL A 70 -1.58 -8.02 9.62
CA VAL A 70 -0.96 -9.00 10.52
C VAL A 70 0.55 -9.06 10.35
N ALA A 71 1.07 -9.00 9.13
CA ALA A 71 2.51 -9.06 8.87
C ALA A 71 3.26 -7.82 9.39
N THR A 72 2.56 -6.69 9.51
CA THR A 72 3.15 -5.42 9.97
C THR A 72 3.04 -5.23 11.49
N ARG A 73 2.20 -6.04 12.17
CA ARG A 73 1.96 -5.96 13.61
C ARG A 73 2.72 -7.03 14.37
#